data_AF-A0A7D9EN44-F1
#
_entry.id   AF-A0A7D9EN44-F1
#
_cell.length_a   1.000
_cell.length_b   1.000
_cell.length_c   1.000
_cell.angle_alpha   90.00
_cell.angle_beta   90.00
_cell.angle_gamma   90.00
#
_symmetry.space_group_name_H-M   'P 1'
#
loop_
_entity.id
_entity.type
_entity.pdbx_description
1 polymer ?
#
loop_
_entity_poly.entity_id
_entity_poly.type
_entity_poly.pdbx_seq_one_letter_code
_entity_poly.pdbx_strand_id
1 'polypeptide(L)'
;MLFRSFQRLVPITNICSADLKSIKTVSEHFLPGEDTNDCVSICVHYKSRFNSSLKRDDVLSEVSSMFLNSGHKVDLKNPDMVIVVEIMRGLCFMNILNDFFRFKRYNLHQIANTKDKVEDTTIDNTKDNVEGDSAEGGLS
;
A
#
# COMPACT_ATOMS: atom_id res chain seq x y z
N MET A 1 1.18 31.81 6.14
CA MET A 1 -0.10 31.11 5.94
C MET A 1 -0.16 30.52 4.52
N LEU A 2 0.70 29.55 4.17
CA LEU A 2 0.78 29.02 2.78
C LEU A 2 0.42 27.53 2.65
N PHE A 3 0.32 26.76 3.75
CA PHE A 3 0.10 25.31 3.68
C PHE A 3 -1.33 24.85 4.02
N ARG A 4 -2.31 25.76 4.10
CA ARG A 4 -3.63 25.47 4.69
C ARG A 4 -4.51 24.50 3.88
N SER A 5 -4.13 24.18 2.63
CA SER A 5 -4.94 23.36 1.71
C SER A 5 -4.27 22.06 1.23
N PHE A 6 -3.04 21.75 1.67
CA PHE A 6 -2.39 20.51 1.24
C PHE A 6 -2.95 19.31 2.00
N GLN A 7 -3.67 18.45 1.29
CA GLN A 7 -4.28 17.27 1.89
C GLN A 7 -3.27 16.14 2.11
N ARG A 8 -2.27 15.97 1.22
CA ARG A 8 -1.34 14.83 1.24
C ARG A 8 0.07 15.24 0.83
N LEU A 9 1.07 14.77 1.58
CA LEU A 9 2.49 14.97 1.28
C LEU A 9 3.21 13.62 1.29
N VAL A 10 3.47 13.06 0.11
CA VAL A 10 4.22 11.80 -0.04
C VAL A 10 5.63 12.14 -0.51
N PRO A 11 6.69 11.73 0.22
CA PRO A 11 8.04 11.91 -0.27
C PRO A 11 8.27 11.03 -1.50
N ILE A 12 9.06 11.52 -2.45
CA ILE A 12 9.46 10.79 -3.66
C ILE A 12 10.96 10.61 -3.64
N THR A 13 11.42 9.39 -3.90
CA THR A 13 12.86 9.06 -3.90
C THR A 13 13.40 8.93 -5.31
N ASN A 14 12.63 8.33 -6.23
CA ASN A 14 13.04 8.19 -7.63
C ASN A 14 11.93 8.64 -8.59
N ILE A 15 12.36 9.11 -9.75
CA ILE A 15 11.50 9.53 -10.85
C ILE A 15 12.00 8.87 -12.14
N CYS A 16 11.10 8.30 -12.93
CA CYS A 16 11.41 7.74 -14.24
C CYS A 16 10.31 8.02 -15.26
N SER A 17 10.54 7.65 -16.52
CA SER A 17 9.50 7.68 -17.54
C SER A 17 8.41 6.64 -17.22
N ALA A 18 7.17 6.94 -17.60
CA ALA A 18 6.02 6.06 -17.44
C ALA A 18 6.02 4.92 -18.49
N ASP A 19 7.11 4.16 -18.52
CA ASP A 19 7.31 2.99 -19.36
C ASP A 19 7.59 1.78 -18.46
N LEU A 20 7.02 0.61 -18.79
CA LEU A 20 7.21 -0.61 -17.97
C LEU A 20 8.68 -0.97 -17.78
N LYS A 21 9.51 -0.80 -18.82
CA LYS A 21 10.95 -1.06 -18.77
C LYS A 21 11.67 -0.14 -17.78
N SER A 22 11.37 1.15 -17.82
CA SER A 22 11.97 2.14 -16.93
C SER A 22 11.52 1.96 -15.48
N ILE A 23 10.24 1.60 -15.27
CA ILE A 23 9.71 1.25 -13.95
C ILE A 23 10.45 0.04 -13.39
N LYS A 24 10.64 -1.01 -14.19
CA LYS A 24 11.37 -2.22 -13.78
C LYS A 24 12.78 -1.90 -13.32
N THR A 25 13.58 -1.22 -14.15
CA THR A 25 14.97 -0.87 -13.81
C THR A 25 15.06 -0.06 -12.52
N VAL A 26 14.16 0.90 -12.31
CA VAL A 26 14.18 1.69 -11.07
C VAL A 26 13.65 0.89 -9.88
N SER A 27 12.74 -0.05 -10.11
CA SER A 27 12.23 -0.94 -9.06
C SER A 27 13.31 -1.89 -8.55
N GLU A 28 14.25 -2.32 -9.40
CA GLU A 28 15.40 -3.15 -9.00
C GLU A 28 16.27 -2.45 -7.95
N HIS A 29 16.42 -1.12 -8.02
CA HIS A 29 17.13 -0.34 -6.99
C HIS A 29 16.43 -0.29 -5.64
N PHE A 30 15.15 -0.67 -5.57
CA PHE A 30 14.36 -0.73 -4.34
C PHE A 30 14.43 -2.08 -3.65
N LEU A 31 15.07 -3.10 -4.25
CA LEU A 31 15.29 -4.37 -3.58
C LEU A 31 16.24 -4.16 -2.40
N PRO A 32 15.90 -4.65 -1.19
CA PRO A 32 16.83 -4.67 -0.09
C PRO A 32 18.05 -5.53 -0.47
N GLY A 33 19.24 -5.14 -0.03
CA GLY A 33 20.46 -5.90 -0.28
C GLY A 33 20.36 -7.32 0.29
N GLU A 34 21.05 -8.28 -0.34
CA GLU A 34 21.03 -9.72 0.01
C GLU A 34 21.47 -10.03 1.46
N ASP A 35 21.92 -9.03 2.22
CA ASP A 35 22.47 -9.19 3.56
C ASP A 35 21.41 -9.36 4.67
N THR A 36 20.13 -9.16 4.38
CA THR A 36 19.03 -9.37 5.33
C THR A 36 18.26 -10.64 4.98
N ASN A 37 18.47 -11.73 5.74
CA ASN A 37 17.74 -13.01 5.65
C ASN A 37 16.24 -12.90 6.03
N ASP A 38 15.70 -11.69 6.13
CA ASP A 38 14.35 -11.44 6.59
C ASP A 38 13.38 -11.34 5.40
N CYS A 39 12.38 -12.24 5.38
CA CYS A 39 11.30 -12.18 4.40
C CYS A 39 10.39 -10.97 4.70
N VAL A 40 10.69 -9.84 4.06
CA VAL A 40 9.90 -8.60 4.14
C VAL A 40 8.56 -8.74 3.40
N SER A 41 7.50 -8.25 4.04
CA SER A 41 6.17 -8.13 3.45
C SER A 41 5.99 -6.82 2.69
N ILE A 42 5.66 -6.89 1.39
CA ILE A 42 5.51 -5.72 0.53
C ILE A 42 4.09 -5.51 0.01
N CYS A 43 3.73 -4.25 -0.25
CA CYS A 43 2.50 -3.87 -0.94
C CYS A 43 2.76 -2.77 -1.96
N VAL A 44 2.17 -2.87 -3.15
CA VAL A 44 2.30 -1.85 -4.20
C VAL A 44 1.08 -0.92 -4.16
N HIS A 45 1.30 0.35 -3.84
CA HIS A 45 0.28 1.39 -3.87
C HIS A 45 0.34 2.19 -5.18
N TYR A 46 -0.43 1.77 -6.17
CA TYR A 46 -0.55 2.48 -7.44
C TYR A 46 -1.57 3.62 -7.40
N LYS A 47 -1.16 4.78 -7.91
CA LYS A 47 -2.01 5.94 -8.16
C LYS A 47 -1.67 6.57 -9.51
N SER A 48 -2.68 6.90 -10.31
CA SER A 48 -2.50 7.67 -11.54
C SER A 48 -3.22 9.01 -11.41
N ARG A 49 -2.56 10.08 -11.82
CA ARG A 49 -3.13 11.40 -12.03
C ARG A 49 -3.10 11.65 -13.54
N PHE A 50 -4.22 12.05 -14.11
CA PHE A 50 -4.47 12.11 -15.55
C PHE A 50 -4.64 10.74 -16.20
N ASN A 51 -5.10 10.73 -17.45
CA ASN A 51 -5.23 9.50 -18.23
C ASN A 51 -3.82 8.98 -18.56
N SER A 52 -3.41 7.90 -17.89
CA SER A 52 -2.19 7.16 -18.24
C SER A 52 -2.52 6.06 -19.25
N SER A 53 -1.67 5.87 -20.25
CA SER A 53 -1.73 4.72 -21.15
C SER A 53 -1.34 3.41 -20.45
N LEU A 54 -0.57 3.49 -19.36
CA LEU A 54 -0.21 2.33 -18.54
C LEU A 54 -1.42 1.83 -17.74
N LYS A 55 -1.69 0.52 -17.87
CA LYS A 55 -2.69 -0.17 -17.07
C LYS A 55 -2.15 -0.41 -15.67
N ARG A 56 -3.05 -0.28 -14.69
CA ARG A 56 -2.75 -0.52 -13.28
C ARG A 56 -2.20 -1.94 -13.06
N ASP A 57 -2.84 -2.94 -13.64
CA ASP A 57 -2.52 -4.34 -13.38
C ASP A 57 -1.15 -4.74 -13.95
N ASP A 58 -0.76 -4.19 -15.10
CA ASP A 58 0.55 -4.41 -15.70
C ASP A 58 1.67 -3.90 -14.76
N VAL A 59 1.49 -2.70 -14.20
CA VAL A 59 2.46 -2.11 -13.26
C VAL A 59 2.49 -2.88 -11.94
N LEU A 60 1.32 -3.25 -11.40
CA LEU A 60 1.24 -4.03 -10.17
C LEU A 60 1.91 -5.40 -10.32
N SER A 61 1.64 -6.09 -11.42
CA SER A 61 2.19 -7.41 -11.72
C SER A 61 3.71 -7.34 -11.89
N GLU A 62 4.21 -6.41 -12.71
CA GLU A 62 5.64 -6.27 -12.96
C GLU A 62 6.42 -6.00 -11.67
N VAL A 63 5.98 -4.98 -10.89
CA VAL A 63 6.65 -4.64 -9.64
C VAL A 63 6.55 -5.79 -8.65
N SER A 64 5.35 -6.35 -8.41
CA SER A 64 5.18 -7.42 -7.42
C SER A 64 5.97 -8.68 -7.75
N SER A 65 6.01 -9.06 -9.04
CA SER A 65 6.75 -10.25 -9.50
C SER A 65 8.25 -10.15 -9.19
N MET A 66 8.83 -8.95 -9.33
CA MET A 66 10.24 -8.72 -9.06
C MET A 66 10.60 -8.96 -7.59
N PHE A 67 9.79 -8.47 -6.66
CA PHE A 67 10.00 -8.68 -5.23
C PHE A 67 9.75 -10.13 -4.80
N LEU A 68 8.75 -10.81 -5.41
CA LEU A 68 8.51 -12.23 -5.18
C LEU A 68 9.71 -13.09 -5.60
N ASN A 69 10.34 -12.76 -6.72
CA ASN A 69 11.54 -13.47 -7.20
C ASN A 69 12.75 -13.31 -6.28
N SER A 70 12.80 -12.24 -5.48
CA SER A 70 13.84 -11.98 -4.48
C SER A 70 13.54 -12.60 -3.11
N GLY A 71 12.48 -13.41 -2.98
CA GLY A 71 12.15 -14.09 -1.72
C GLY A 71 11.28 -13.28 -0.74
N HIS A 72 10.78 -12.12 -1.16
CA HIS A 72 9.83 -11.33 -0.38
C HIS A 72 8.39 -11.80 -0.60
N LYS A 73 7.51 -11.49 0.35
CA LYS A 73 6.09 -11.85 0.27
C LYS A 73 5.24 -10.61 -0.04
N VAL A 74 4.11 -10.81 -0.72
CA VAL A 74 3.15 -9.73 -0.96
C VAL A 74 2.01 -9.83 0.05
N ASP A 75 1.81 -8.79 0.87
CA ASP A 75 0.66 -8.66 1.77
C ASP A 75 -0.05 -7.33 1.52
N LEU A 76 -1.34 -7.42 1.19
CA LEU A 76 -2.17 -6.25 0.91
C LEU A 76 -2.78 -5.61 2.16
N LYS A 77 -2.78 -6.33 3.30
CA LYS A 77 -3.39 -5.89 4.55
C LYS A 77 -2.36 -5.24 5.47
N ASN A 78 -1.32 -5.99 5.86
CA ASN A 78 -0.32 -5.55 6.83
C ASN A 78 1.10 -5.71 6.26
N PRO A 79 1.48 -4.93 5.24
CA PRO A 79 2.84 -4.95 4.73
C PRO A 79 3.81 -4.22 5.67
N ASP A 80 5.05 -4.69 5.72
CA ASP A 80 6.17 -4.03 6.39
C ASP A 80 6.66 -2.82 5.57
N MET A 81 6.55 -2.92 4.24
CA MET A 81 6.94 -1.86 3.31
C MET A 81 5.90 -1.66 2.22
N VAL A 82 5.63 -0.40 1.89
CA VAL A 82 4.73 -0.02 0.80
C VAL A 82 5.51 0.71 -0.28
N ILE A 83 5.46 0.17 -1.50
CA ILE A 83 6.02 0.79 -2.68
C ILE A 83 4.94 1.66 -3.29
N VAL A 84 5.09 2.97 -3.18
CA VAL A 84 4.18 3.92 -3.81
C VAL A 84 4.63 4.14 -5.25
N VAL A 85 3.73 3.91 -6.19
CA VAL A 85 3.93 4.16 -7.60
C VAL A 85 2.89 5.18 -8.06
N GLU A 86 3.34 6.39 -8.35
CA GLU A 86 2.49 7.48 -8.81
C GLU A 86 2.80 7.85 -10.25
N ILE A 87 1.81 7.79 -11.14
CA ILE A 87 1.97 8.20 -12.54
C ILE A 87 1.34 9.56 -12.76
N MET A 88 2.06 10.47 -13.39
CA MET A 88 1.56 11.79 -13.77
C MET A 88 2.25 12.30 -15.04
N ARG A 89 1.47 12.62 -16.08
CA ARG A 89 1.94 13.23 -17.34
C ARG A 89 3.15 12.51 -17.99
N GLY A 90 3.12 11.17 -18.03
CA GLY A 90 4.19 10.38 -18.64
C GLY A 90 5.41 10.18 -17.75
N LEU A 91 5.36 10.62 -16.49
CA LEU A 91 6.38 10.34 -15.48
C LEU A 91 5.83 9.37 -14.43
N CYS A 92 6.69 8.52 -13.92
CA CYS A 92 6.47 7.62 -12.80
C CYS A 92 7.31 8.09 -11.62
N PHE A 93 6.67 8.30 -10.48
CA PHE A 93 7.26 8.75 -9.22
C PHE A 93 7.15 7.60 -8.24
N MET A 94 8.29 7.18 -7.69
CA MET A 94 8.36 5.99 -6.85
C MET A 94 9.04 6.25 -5.51
N ASN A 95 8.56 5.54 -4.49
CA ASN A 95 9.15 5.54 -3.17
C ASN A 95 8.80 4.27 -2.39
N ILE A 96 9.65 3.89 -1.43
CA ILE A 96 9.38 2.86 -0.41
C ILE A 96 9.06 3.55 0.91
N LEU A 97 7.98 3.12 1.56
CA LEU A 97 7.49 3.69 2.81
C LEU A 97 7.10 2.57 3.79
N ASN A 98 7.74 2.52 4.95
CA ASN A 98 7.49 1.47 5.94
C ASN A 98 6.16 1.70 6.69
N ASP A 99 5.90 2.94 7.13
CA ASP A 99 4.74 3.31 7.95
C ASP A 99 3.56 3.88 7.13
N PHE A 100 3.35 3.44 5.88
CA PHE A 100 2.40 4.08 4.98
C PHE A 100 0.94 4.09 5.50
N PHE A 101 0.49 2.98 6.07
CA PHE A 101 -0.86 2.89 6.64
C PHE A 101 -0.97 3.59 7.99
N ARG A 102 0.08 3.52 8.82
CA ARG A 102 0.17 4.23 10.10
C ARG A 102 0.04 5.74 9.93
N PHE A 103 0.71 6.32 8.93
CA PHE A 103 0.58 7.73 8.58
C PHE A 103 -0.66 8.05 7.72
N LYS A 104 -1.67 7.18 7.72
CA LYS A 104 -2.95 7.39 6.99
C LYS A 104 -2.73 7.79 5.53
N ARG A 105 -1.80 7.10 4.85
CA ARG A 105 -1.39 7.37 3.46
C ARG A 105 -0.88 8.80 3.26
N TYR A 106 -0.17 9.30 4.28
CA TYR A 106 0.41 10.63 4.37
C TYR A 106 -0.60 11.78 4.21
N ASN A 107 -1.84 11.57 4.64
CA ASN A 107 -2.86 12.62 4.68
C ASN A 107 -2.61 13.54 5.88
N LEU A 108 -2.00 14.70 5.64
CA LEU A 108 -1.57 15.64 6.68
C LEU A 108 -2.73 16.06 7.59
N HIS A 109 -3.93 16.23 7.03
CA HIS A 109 -5.10 16.61 7.83
C HIS A 109 -5.50 15.49 8.79
N GLN A 110 -5.48 14.24 8.33
CA GLN A 110 -5.82 13.11 9.19
C GLN A 110 -4.72 12.81 10.22
N ILE A 111 -3.45 13.09 9.91
CA ILE A 111 -2.34 12.98 10.86
C ILE A 111 -2.49 14.07 11.94
N ALA A 112 -2.63 15.33 11.54
CA ALA A 112 -2.74 16.48 12.45
C ALA A 112 -3.99 16.43 13.36
N ASN A 113 -5.08 15.82 12.88
CA ASN A 113 -6.30 15.65 13.67
C ASN A 113 -6.25 14.42 14.59
N THR A 114 -5.17 13.62 14.55
CA THR A 114 -4.95 12.54 15.52
C THR A 114 -4.40 13.17 16.79
N LYS A 115 -5.28 13.74 17.61
CA LYS A 115 -4.97 14.00 19.02
C LYS A 115 -4.78 12.63 19.67
N ASP A 116 -3.69 12.47 20.42
CA ASP A 116 -3.21 11.22 20.99
C ASP A 116 -4.33 10.28 21.47
N LYS A 117 -4.56 9.22 20.70
CA LYS A 117 -5.22 8.01 21.18
C LYS A 117 -4.30 6.86 20.81
N VAL A 118 -3.43 6.52 21.76
CA VAL A 118 -2.76 5.23 21.79
C VAL A 118 -3.86 4.20 22.08
N GLU A 119 -4.42 3.62 21.03
CA GLU A 119 -5.32 2.47 21.14
C GLU A 119 -4.59 1.28 20.51
N ASP A 120 -3.88 0.51 21.36
CA ASP A 120 -3.48 -0.85 21.08
C ASP A 120 -4.73 -1.65 20.71
N THR A 121 -4.85 -2.03 19.45
CA THR A 121 -5.90 -2.96 19.02
C THR A 121 -5.25 -4.32 18.82
N THR A 122 -5.21 -5.09 19.91
CA THR A 122 -5.17 -6.55 19.86
C THR A 122 -6.42 -7.03 19.13
N ILE A 123 -6.26 -7.50 17.89
CA ILE A 123 -7.31 -8.25 17.20
C ILE A 123 -7.12 -9.72 17.59
N ASP A 124 -7.77 -10.13 18.65
CA ASP A 124 -8.23 -11.51 18.80
C ASP A 124 -9.75 -11.51 18.64
N ASN A 125 -10.22 -12.31 17.69
CA ASN A 125 -11.29 -13.28 17.95
C ASN A 125 -11.53 -14.09 16.68
N THR A 126 -10.93 -15.27 16.73
CA THR A 126 -11.34 -16.45 15.98
C THR A 126 -12.80 -16.81 16.30
N LYS A 127 -13.46 -17.29 15.26
CA LYS A 127 -14.78 -17.94 15.17
C LYS A 127 -15.20 -18.71 16.43
N ASP A 128 -16.47 -18.57 16.79
CA ASP A 128 -17.30 -19.68 17.27
C ASP A 128 -18.68 -19.61 16.64
N ASN A 129 -19.21 -20.80 16.36
CA ASN A 129 -20.34 -21.14 15.51
C ASN A 129 -21.31 -21.98 16.36
N VAL A 130 -22.60 -21.95 16.03
CA VAL A 130 -23.68 -22.89 16.48
C VAL A 130 -24.20 -22.61 17.91
N GLU A 131 -25.51 -22.41 18.15
CA GLU A 131 -26.65 -23.36 18.08
C GLU A 131 -27.98 -22.54 18.21
N GLY A 132 -29.03 -22.79 17.42
CA GLY A 132 -30.26 -23.54 17.82
C GLY A 132 -31.17 -22.75 18.80
N ASP A 133 -32.49 -22.61 18.71
CA ASP A 133 -33.56 -23.37 18.07
C ASP A 133 -34.91 -22.62 18.30
N SER A 134 -35.96 -23.13 17.64
CA SER A 134 -37.39 -23.16 18.02
C SER A 134 -38.41 -22.28 17.29
N ALA A 135 -39.42 -23.01 16.82
CA ALA A 135 -40.57 -22.66 16.00
C ALA A 135 -41.68 -21.93 16.76
N GLU A 136 -42.58 -21.28 16.01
CA GLU A 136 -44.03 -21.60 15.92
C GLU A 136 -44.82 -20.41 15.35
N GLY A 137 -45.85 -20.71 14.55
CA GLY A 137 -46.90 -19.76 14.19
C GLY A 137 -47.44 -19.91 12.77
N GLY A 138 -48.35 -20.87 12.56
CA GLY A 138 -49.18 -20.98 11.36
C GLY A 138 -50.51 -20.21 11.45
N LEU A 139 -51.38 -20.50 10.47
CA LEU A 139 -52.70 -19.93 10.11
C LEU A 139 -52.60 -18.59 9.37
N SER A 140 -53.19 -18.41 8.19
CA SER A 140 -54.31 -19.08 7.50
C SER A 140 -54.29 -18.77 6.02
#